data_AF-A0AAN8KHS1-F1
#
_entry.id   AF-A0AAN8KHS1-F1
#
_cell.length_a   1.000
_cell.length_b   1.000
_cell.length_c   1.000
_cell.angle_alpha   90.00
_cell.angle_beta   90.00
_cell.angle_gamma   90.00
#
_symmetry.space_group_name_H-M   'P 1'
#
loop_
_entity.id
_entity.type
_entity.pdbx_description
1 polymer ?
#
loop_
_entity_poly.entity_id
_entity_poly.type
_entity_poly.pdbx_seq_one_letter_code
_entity_poly.pdbx_strand_id
1 'polypeptide(L)'
;MSVMLTACKDAVNGKRALERALKKRMERKEEKRQARWDALVDKLGHIPPESDASKVWTFLMEGEPFSIVLYRDSLNVYCNGEEIETLNEFCDDGAIIDFELNGHKARIKTTAGGSRSEGMTFALTIDGGIVPGK
;
A
#
# COMPACT_ATOMS: atom_id res chain seq x y z
N MET A 1 57.71 13.57 -6.94
CA MET A 1 56.36 14.19 -7.00
C MET A 1 55.54 13.36 -7.99
N SER A 2 54.39 12.74 -7.76
CA SER A 2 53.33 12.89 -6.76
C SER A 2 52.53 11.57 -6.73
N VAL A 3 52.55 10.83 -5.62
CA VAL A 3 51.78 9.59 -5.41
C VAL A 3 50.39 9.85 -4.80
N MET A 4 50.02 11.11 -4.59
CA MET A 4 48.77 11.50 -3.90
C MET A 4 47.53 11.55 -4.82
N LEU A 5 47.70 11.51 -6.15
CA LEU A 5 46.59 11.67 -7.09
C LEU A 5 45.84 10.36 -7.44
N THR A 6 46.47 9.20 -7.24
CA THR A 6 45.89 7.89 -7.59
C THR A 6 44.81 7.46 -6.60
N ALA A 7 45.09 7.58 -5.29
CA ALA A 7 44.16 7.18 -4.23
C ALA A 7 42.82 7.96 -4.26
N CYS A 8 42.84 9.23 -4.67
CA CYS A 8 41.63 10.05 -4.80
C CYS A 8 40.73 9.60 -5.96
N LYS A 9 41.31 9.13 -7.08
CA LYS A 9 40.54 8.64 -8.24
C LYS A 9 39.81 7.33 -7.94
N ASP A 10 40.46 6.43 -7.21
CA ASP A 10 39.86 5.14 -6.84
C ASP A 10 38.72 5.31 -5.84
N ALA A 11 38.87 6.23 -4.87
CA ALA A 11 37.80 6.57 -3.92
C ALA A 11 36.58 7.22 -4.61
N VAL A 12 36.79 8.10 -5.60
CA VAL A 12 35.70 8.73 -6.38
C VAL A 12 35.01 7.72 -7.30
N ASN A 13 35.76 6.83 -7.94
CA ASN A 13 35.21 5.75 -8.76
C ASN A 13 34.42 4.73 -7.93
N GLY A 14 34.90 4.39 -6.73
CA GLY A 14 34.20 3.51 -5.79
C GLY A 14 32.84 4.08 -5.35
N LYS A 15 32.79 5.38 -5.02
CA LYS A 15 31.53 6.07 -4.66
C LYS A 15 30.51 6.05 -5.80
N ARG A 16 30.93 6.36 -7.03
CA ARG A 16 30.07 6.31 -8.24
C ARG A 16 29.57 4.90 -8.55
N ALA A 17 30.39 3.87 -8.34
CA ALA A 17 29.99 2.48 -8.53
C ALA A 17 28.89 2.08 -7.53
N LEU A 18 29.00 2.55 -6.29
CA LEU A 18 28.03 2.29 -5.23
C LEU A 18 26.69 3.01 -5.47
N GLU A 19 26.73 4.27 -5.90
CA GLU A 19 25.53 5.02 -6.32
C GLU A 19 24.81 4.35 -7.50
N ARG A 20 25.54 3.90 -8.52
CA ARG A 20 24.98 3.16 -9.66
C ARG A 20 24.35 1.84 -9.23
N ALA A 21 24.99 1.11 -8.31
CA ALA A 21 24.46 -0.14 -7.79
C ALA A 21 23.18 0.08 -6.97
N LEU A 22 23.13 1.14 -6.15
CA LEU A 22 21.93 1.54 -5.41
C LEU A 22 20.80 1.93 -6.37
N LYS A 23 21.10 2.78 -7.36
CA LYS A 23 20.12 3.21 -8.36
C LYS A 23 19.53 2.02 -9.13
N LYS A 24 20.37 1.13 -9.65
CA LYS A 24 19.94 -0.08 -10.36
C LYS A 24 19.11 -1.01 -9.47
N ARG A 25 19.41 -1.07 -8.17
CA ARG A 25 18.65 -1.85 -7.20
C ARG A 25 17.30 -1.22 -6.86
N MET A 26 17.20 0.10 -6.85
CA MET A 26 15.94 0.85 -6.71
C MET A 26 15.07 0.66 -7.96
N GLU A 27 15.64 0.87 -9.15
CA GLU A 27 14.96 0.66 -10.44
C GLU A 27 14.42 -0.77 -10.55
N ARG A 28 15.22 -1.79 -10.23
CA ARG A 28 14.76 -3.19 -10.25
C ARG A 28 13.67 -3.49 -9.22
N LYS A 29 13.66 -2.78 -8.08
CA LYS A 29 12.57 -2.89 -7.10
C LYS A 29 11.30 -2.22 -7.62
N GLU A 30 11.43 -1.06 -8.25
CA GLU A 30 10.33 -0.31 -8.88
C GLU A 30 9.74 -1.07 -10.05
N GLU A 31 10.56 -1.63 -10.94
CA GLU A 31 10.13 -2.51 -12.04
C GLU A 31 9.35 -3.72 -11.53
N LYS A 32 9.84 -4.40 -10.49
CA LYS A 32 9.12 -5.53 -9.88
C LYS A 32 7.79 -5.09 -9.26
N ARG A 33 7.76 -3.90 -8.66
CA ARG A 33 6.54 -3.33 -8.09
C ARG A 33 5.55 -2.96 -9.20
N GLN A 34 6.04 -2.36 -10.28
CA GLN A 34 5.26 -1.97 -11.44
C GLN A 34 4.69 -3.21 -12.15
N ALA A 35 5.50 -4.23 -12.43
CA ALA A 35 5.03 -5.47 -13.04
C ALA A 35 3.99 -6.20 -12.17
N ARG A 36 4.14 -6.16 -10.84
CA ARG A 36 3.13 -6.70 -9.92
C ARG A 36 1.84 -5.90 -9.97
N TRP A 37 1.92 -4.57 -10.08
CA TRP A 37 0.77 -3.68 -10.21
C TRP A 37 0.04 -3.92 -11.54
N ASP A 38 0.76 -3.94 -12.65
CA ASP A 38 0.20 -4.18 -13.98
C ASP A 38 -0.48 -5.56 -14.05
N ALA A 39 0.13 -6.59 -13.45
CA ALA A 39 -0.49 -7.92 -13.36
C ALA A 39 -1.72 -7.97 -12.44
N LEU A 40 -1.81 -7.06 -11.45
CA LEU A 40 -2.96 -6.94 -10.57
C LEU A 40 -4.11 -6.23 -11.30
N VAL A 41 -3.80 -5.14 -12.01
CA VAL A 41 -4.73 -4.38 -12.87
C VAL A 41 -5.29 -5.27 -13.98
N ASP A 42 -4.45 -6.09 -14.63
CA ASP A 42 -4.92 -7.04 -15.65
C ASP A 42 -5.95 -8.05 -15.10
N LYS A 43 -5.81 -8.47 -13.84
CA LYS A 43 -6.72 -9.42 -13.19
C LYS A 43 -7.98 -8.79 -12.60
N LEU A 44 -7.87 -7.60 -12.01
CA LEU A 44 -8.95 -6.95 -11.27
C LEU A 44 -9.66 -5.85 -12.05
N GLY A 45 -9.14 -5.47 -13.23
CA GLY A 45 -9.64 -4.33 -13.99
C GLY A 45 -9.05 -3.01 -13.47
N HIS A 46 -9.91 -2.01 -13.26
CA HIS A 46 -9.45 -0.71 -12.77
C HIS A 46 -9.04 -0.83 -11.31
N ILE A 47 -7.83 -0.41 -10.94
CA ILE A 47 -7.45 -0.27 -9.54
C ILE A 47 -7.13 1.19 -9.33
N PRO A 48 -7.77 1.88 -8.36
CA PRO A 48 -7.46 3.27 -8.10
C PRO A 48 -5.98 3.39 -7.71
N PRO A 49 -5.27 4.44 -8.17
CA PRO A 49 -3.84 4.57 -7.91
C PRO A 49 -3.58 4.53 -6.40
N GLU A 50 -2.67 3.63 -5.98
CA GLU A 50 -2.13 3.62 -4.62
C GLU A 50 -1.50 4.99 -4.37
N SER A 51 -2.08 5.75 -3.44
CA SER A 51 -1.62 7.08 -3.07
C SER A 51 -1.24 7.05 -1.60
N ASP A 52 -0.35 7.95 -1.17
CA ASP A 52 -0.07 8.07 0.27
C ASP A 52 -1.34 8.33 1.08
N ALA A 53 -2.41 8.84 0.46
CA ALA A 53 -3.73 9.12 1.04
C ALA A 53 -4.68 7.91 1.10
N SER A 54 -4.30 6.73 0.58
CA SER A 54 -5.15 5.54 0.55
C SER A 54 -4.52 4.33 1.22
N LYS A 55 -5.35 3.44 1.77
CA LYS A 55 -4.96 2.15 2.32
C LYS A 55 -5.49 1.04 1.43
N VAL A 56 -4.65 0.07 1.10
CA VAL A 56 -4.99 -0.99 0.14
C VAL A 56 -4.85 -2.37 0.79
N TRP A 57 -5.86 -3.21 0.60
CA TRP A 57 -5.86 -4.62 0.97
C TRP A 57 -6.08 -5.46 -0.29
N THR A 58 -5.12 -6.32 -0.59
CA THR A 58 -5.24 -7.29 -1.69
C THR A 58 -5.22 -8.71 -1.12
N PHE A 59 -6.25 -9.50 -1.40
CA PHE A 59 -6.38 -10.86 -0.88
C PHE A 59 -7.14 -11.75 -1.87
N LEU A 60 -7.23 -13.05 -1.57
CA LEU A 60 -8.03 -14.00 -2.35
C LEU A 60 -9.27 -14.37 -1.53
N MET A 61 -10.44 -14.30 -2.15
CA MET A 61 -11.72 -14.74 -1.58
C MET A 61 -12.35 -15.73 -2.55
N GLU A 62 -12.66 -16.93 -2.09
CA GLU A 62 -13.24 -18.02 -2.92
C GLU A 62 -12.44 -18.36 -4.20
N GLY A 63 -11.13 -18.07 -4.21
CA GLY A 63 -10.26 -18.29 -5.38
C GLY A 63 -10.18 -17.10 -6.34
N GLU A 64 -11.02 -16.09 -6.15
CA GLU A 64 -10.99 -14.83 -6.89
C GLU A 64 -10.13 -13.78 -6.17
N PRO A 65 -9.29 -13.02 -6.89
CA PRO A 65 -8.57 -11.91 -6.31
C PRO A 65 -9.52 -10.74 -5.99
N PHE A 66 -9.30 -10.11 -4.85
CA PHE A 66 -10.00 -8.90 -4.42
C PHE A 66 -8.99 -7.82 -4.02
N SER A 67 -9.33 -6.57 -4.33
CA SER A 67 -8.62 -5.38 -3.89
C SER A 67 -9.60 -4.38 -3.29
N ILE A 68 -9.41 -4.09 -2.02
CA ILE A 68 -10.15 -3.06 -1.30
C ILE A 68 -9.24 -1.84 -1.12
N VAL A 69 -9.72 -0.67 -1.53
CA VAL A 69 -9.03 0.61 -1.37
C VAL A 69 -9.89 1.51 -0.50
N LEU A 70 -9.32 1.99 0.61
CA LEU A 70 -9.92 3.03 1.45
C LEU A 70 -9.19 4.35 1.21
N TYR A 71 -9.92 5.40 0.85
CA TYR A 71 -9.40 6.76 0.85
C TYR A 71 -9.56 7.38 2.24
N ARG A 72 -8.45 7.77 2.87
CA ARG A 72 -8.47 8.20 4.29
C ARG A 72 -9.17 9.53 4.52
N ASP A 73 -9.20 10.40 3.50
CA ASP A 73 -9.77 11.74 3.62
C ASP A 73 -11.30 11.73 3.44
N SER A 74 -11.80 10.99 2.45
CA SER A 74 -13.23 10.87 2.17
C SER A 74 -13.91 9.70 2.88
N LEU A 75 -13.13 8.73 3.36
CA LEU A 75 -13.58 7.43 3.86
C LEU A 75 -14.33 6.58 2.82
N ASN A 76 -14.18 6.91 1.54
CA ASN A 76 -14.79 6.13 0.46
C ASN A 76 -14.03 4.81 0.30
N VAL A 77 -14.79 3.73 0.08
CA VAL A 77 -14.26 2.38 -0.14
C VAL A 77 -14.52 1.98 -1.59
N TYR A 78 -13.48 1.45 -2.22
CA TYR A 78 -13.55 0.90 -3.57
C TYR A 78 -13.21 -0.58 -3.53
N CYS A 79 -14.01 -1.39 -4.21
CA CYS A 79 -13.77 -2.82 -4.43
C CYS A 79 -13.48 -3.05 -5.91
N ASN A 80 -12.28 -3.57 -6.22
CA ASN A 80 -11.86 -3.88 -7.60
C ASN A 80 -12.05 -2.71 -8.59
N GLY A 81 -11.89 -1.47 -8.11
CA GLY A 81 -12.03 -0.25 -8.92
C GLY A 81 -13.39 0.43 -8.86
N GLU A 82 -14.40 -0.23 -8.32
CA GLU A 82 -15.75 0.31 -8.22
C GLU A 82 -16.01 0.81 -6.82
N GLU A 83 -16.60 2.01 -6.71
CA GLU A 83 -17.03 2.56 -5.43
C GLU A 83 -18.20 1.75 -4.90
N ILE A 84 -18.14 1.36 -3.63
CA ILE A 84 -19.18 0.56 -2.99
C ILE A 84 -19.91 1.38 -1.92
N GLU A 85 -21.17 1.03 -1.68
CA GLU A 85 -21.94 1.61 -0.59
C GLU A 85 -21.38 1.14 0.75
N THR A 86 -21.25 2.08 1.68
CA THR A 86 -20.67 1.87 3.00
C THR A 86 -21.51 2.52 4.08
N LEU A 87 -21.54 1.90 5.25
CA LEU A 87 -22.14 2.45 6.46
C LEU A 87 -21.03 2.93 7.39
N ASN A 88 -20.93 4.24 7.55
CA ASN A 88 -19.88 4.88 8.34
C ASN A 88 -20.41 5.27 9.72
N GLU A 89 -19.84 4.65 10.74
CA GLU A 89 -20.07 5.00 12.15
C GLU A 89 -18.82 5.69 12.71
N PHE A 90 -18.99 6.88 13.27
CA PHE A 90 -17.91 7.62 13.90
C PHE A 90 -17.95 7.37 15.41
N CYS A 91 -16.79 7.02 15.98
CA CYS A 91 -16.60 6.75 17.41
C CYS A 91 -15.49 7.66 17.96
N ASP A 92 -15.40 7.77 19.28
CA ASP A 92 -14.38 8.60 19.94
C ASP A 92 -12.95 8.20 19.56
N ASP A 93 -12.72 6.89 19.33
CA ASP A 93 -11.41 6.34 18.98
C ASP A 93 -11.15 6.22 17.47
N GLY A 94 -12.10 6.64 16.61
CA GLY A 94 -11.95 6.60 15.16
C GLY A 94 -13.25 6.35 14.39
N ALA A 95 -13.22 5.48 13.40
CA ALA A 95 -14.38 5.20 12.55
C ALA A 95 -14.51 3.71 12.27
N ILE A 96 -15.75 3.24 12.16
CA ILE A 96 -16.11 1.90 11.74
C ILE A 96 -16.85 2.04 10.42
N ILE A 97 -16.41 1.31 9.40
CA ILE A 97 -16.97 1.33 8.06
C ILE A 97 -17.41 -0.09 7.74
N ASP A 98 -18.72 -0.30 7.67
CA ASP A 98 -19.33 -1.60 7.36
C ASP A 98 -19.82 -1.64 5.91
N PHE A 99 -19.59 -2.77 5.25
CA PHE A 99 -20.02 -3.01 3.88
C PHE A 99 -20.12 -4.51 3.59
N GLU A 100 -20.78 -4.86 2.49
CA GLU A 100 -20.90 -6.23 2.03
C GLU A 100 -19.99 -6.48 0.82
N LEU A 101 -19.32 -7.63 0.82
CA LEU A 101 -18.50 -8.10 -0.30
C LEU A 101 -19.00 -9.48 -0.71
N ASN A 102 -19.66 -9.61 -1.86
CA ASN A 102 -20.18 -10.89 -2.36
C ASN A 102 -20.98 -11.69 -1.30
N GLY A 103 -21.75 -11.01 -0.44
CA GLY A 103 -22.53 -11.64 0.63
C GLY A 103 -21.75 -11.92 1.93
N HIS A 104 -20.46 -11.59 1.98
CA HIS A 104 -19.65 -11.59 3.19
C HIS A 104 -19.69 -10.24 3.89
N LYS A 105 -19.67 -10.25 5.22
CA LYS A 105 -19.68 -9.01 6.01
C LYS A 105 -18.25 -8.52 6.15
N ALA A 106 -17.98 -7.35 5.58
CA ALA A 106 -16.69 -6.70 5.66
C ALA A 106 -16.79 -5.46 6.56
N ARG A 107 -15.74 -5.26 7.35
CA ARG A 107 -15.62 -4.14 8.27
C ARG A 107 -14.22 -3.58 8.24
N ILE A 108 -14.11 -2.27 8.06
CA ILE A 108 -12.88 -1.52 8.27
C ILE A 108 -12.99 -0.77 9.59
N LYS A 109 -12.02 -0.96 10.47
CA LYS A 109 -11.86 -0.18 11.70
C LYS A 109 -10.68 0.75 11.56
N THR A 110 -10.95 2.04 11.68
CA THR A 110 -9.96 3.10 11.82
C THR A 110 -9.80 3.40 13.30
N THR A 111 -8.58 3.32 13.81
CA THR A 111 -8.27 3.68 15.19
C THR A 111 -7.21 4.78 15.20
N ALA A 112 -7.53 5.92 15.81
CA ALA A 112 -6.55 6.97 16.07
C ALA A 112 -5.56 6.47 17.13
N GLY A 113 -4.26 6.53 16.85
CA GLY A 113 -3.24 6.19 17.83
C GLY A 113 -3.33 7.11 19.05
N GLY A 114 -3.20 6.54 20.25
CA GLY A 114 -3.27 7.30 21.51
C GLY A 114 -2.13 8.31 21.71
N SER A 115 -1.08 8.24 20.87
CA SER A 115 0.03 9.18 20.85
C SER A 115 0.12 9.93 19.52
N ARG A 116 0.58 11.20 19.57
CA ARG A 116 0.77 12.07 18.40
C ARG A 116 1.74 11.49 17.35
N SER A 117 2.52 10.47 17.73
CA SER A 117 3.48 9.75 16.89
C SER A 117 2.95 8.47 16.24
N GLU A 118 1.83 7.90 16.68
CA GLU A 118 1.35 6.58 16.22
C GLU A 118 0.49 6.61 14.96
N GLY A 119 0.06 7.78 14.49
CA GLY A 119 -0.77 7.90 13.29
C GLY A 119 -2.13 7.20 13.43
N MET A 120 -2.87 7.12 12.32
CA MET A 120 -4.11 6.33 12.25
C MET A 120 -3.80 4.91 11.78
N THR A 121 -4.38 3.93 12.46
CA THR A 121 -4.32 2.52 12.06
C THR A 121 -5.62 2.12 11.39
N PHE A 122 -5.51 1.28 10.36
CA PHE A 122 -6.64 0.81 9.57
C PHE A 122 -6.58 -0.71 9.49
N ALA A 123 -7.65 -1.37 9.94
CA ALA A 123 -7.76 -2.83 9.93
C ALA A 123 -9.01 -3.26 9.16
N LEU A 124 -8.84 -4.15 8.17
CA LEU A 124 -9.93 -4.78 7.44
C LEU A 124 -10.20 -6.16 8.02
N THR A 125 -11.47 -6.47 8.26
CA THR A 125 -11.97 -7.79 8.67
C THR A 125 -13.07 -8.25 7.74
N ILE A 126 -13.09 -9.53 7.40
CA ILE A 126 -14.12 -10.17 6.55
C ILE A 126 -14.62 -11.39 7.30
N ASP A 127 -15.92 -11.44 7.61
CA ASP A 127 -16.55 -12.44 8.47
C ASP A 127 -15.82 -12.65 9.81
N GLY A 128 -15.21 -11.57 10.33
CA GLY A 128 -14.40 -11.59 11.55
C GLY A 128 -12.94 -12.04 11.36
N GLY A 129 -12.56 -12.51 10.17
CA GLY A 129 -11.17 -12.82 9.82
C GLY A 129 -10.39 -11.56 9.44
N ILE A 130 -9.21 -11.36 10.04
CA ILE A 130 -8.35 -10.20 9.74
C ILE A 130 -7.68 -10.37 8.38
N VAL A 131 -7.84 -9.35 7.53
CA VAL A 131 -7.14 -9.29 6.24
C VAL A 131 -5.87 -8.44 6.41
N PRO A 132 -4.68 -9.00 6.14
CA PRO A 132 -3.44 -8.24 6.23
C PRO A 132 -3.42 -7.13 5.15
N GLY A 133 -3.29 -5.89 5.61
CA GLY A 133 -3.13 -4.72 4.74
C GLY A 133 -1.67 -4.45 4.39
N LYS A 134 -1.45 -3.77 3.28
CA LYS A 134 -0.14 -3.21 2.91
C LYS A 134 0.06 -1.84 3.51
#